data_AF-A0A7C5RM53-F1
#
_entry.id   AF-A0A7C5RM53-F1
#
_cell.length_a   1.000
_cell.length_b   1.000
_cell.length_c   1.000
_cell.angle_alpha   90.00
_cell.angle_beta   90.00
_cell.angle_gamma   90.00
#
_symmetry.space_group_name_H-M   'P 1'
#
loop_
_entity.id
_entity.type
_entity.pdbx_description
1 polymer ?
#
loop_
_entity_poly.entity_id
_entity_poly.type
_entity_poly.pdbx_seq_one_letter_code
_entity_poly.pdbx_strand_id
1 'polypeptide(L)'
;EIATMLMGRKVHNGVKLWVCTSKATKAIAERMGYGDAIRSAGGMLVADTCPSGGPYAYLKEKGIHVVVTNSLKAAYYAYGLFGMGTVFASNKDCIEAAVKGRWEK
;
A
#
# COMPACT_ATOMS: atom_id res chain seq x y z
N GLU A 1 -11.40 -6.40 5.13
CA GLU A 1 -11.31 -5.00 5.62
C GLU A 1 -10.80 -4.01 4.57
N ILE A 2 -9.65 -4.24 3.90
CA ILE A 2 -9.06 -3.27 2.97
C ILE A 2 -10.02 -2.87 1.85
N ALA A 3 -10.62 -3.85 1.18
CA ALA A 3 -11.64 -3.60 0.15
C ALA A 3 -12.81 -2.76 0.69
N THR A 4 -13.32 -3.10 1.87
CA THR A 4 -14.41 -2.37 2.54
C THR A 4 -14.05 -0.91 2.81
N MET A 5 -12.83 -0.64 3.29
CA MET A 5 -12.35 0.71 3.55
C MET A 5 -12.14 1.55 2.27
N LEU A 6 -12.07 0.91 1.10
CA LEU A 6 -11.88 1.53 -0.20
C LEU A 6 -13.17 1.64 -1.03
N MET A 7 -14.24 0.91 -0.66
CA MET A 7 -15.51 0.96 -1.40
C MET A 7 -16.07 2.38 -1.45
N GLY A 8 -16.41 2.85 -2.65
CA GLY A 8 -16.92 4.22 -2.87
C GLY A 8 -15.86 5.32 -2.75
N ARG A 9 -14.58 4.99 -2.55
CA ARG A 9 -13.48 5.95 -2.41
C ARG A 9 -12.46 5.80 -3.53
N LYS A 10 -11.58 6.79 -3.65
CA LYS A 10 -10.48 6.81 -4.62
C LYS A 10 -9.18 7.14 -3.90
N VAL A 11 -8.14 6.39 -4.23
CA VAL A 11 -6.75 6.71 -3.87
C VAL A 11 -6.37 8.01 -4.55
N HIS A 12 -5.70 8.89 -3.81
CA HIS A 12 -5.25 10.17 -4.35
C HIS A 12 -4.30 9.95 -5.53
N ASN A 13 -4.41 10.76 -6.60
CA ASN A 13 -3.65 10.58 -7.84
C ASN A 13 -2.12 10.61 -7.65
N GLY A 14 -1.64 11.32 -6.62
CA GLY A 14 -0.23 11.38 -6.24
C GLY A 14 0.26 10.21 -5.38
N VAL A 15 -0.59 9.23 -5.04
CA VAL A 15 -0.24 8.11 -4.17
C VAL A 15 -0.33 6.78 -4.91
N LYS A 16 0.60 5.88 -4.61
CA LYS A 16 0.57 4.48 -5.05
C LYS A 16 0.22 3.59 -3.86
N LEU A 17 -0.99 3.01 -3.88
CA LEU A 17 -1.45 2.10 -2.83
C LEU A 17 -1.19 0.64 -3.24
N TRP A 18 -0.37 -0.06 -2.47
CA TRP A 18 -0.05 -1.48 -2.70
C TRP A 18 -0.61 -2.35 -1.57
N VAL A 19 -1.40 -3.35 -1.94
CA VAL A 19 -1.94 -4.38 -1.06
C VAL A 19 -1.23 -5.69 -1.41
N CYS A 20 -0.31 -6.11 -0.55
CA CYS A 20 0.47 -7.34 -0.77
C CYS A 20 -0.18 -8.51 -0.04
N THR A 21 -0.31 -9.66 -0.70
CA THR A 21 -0.90 -10.86 -0.10
C THR A 21 -0.35 -12.16 -0.73
N SER A 22 -0.83 -13.33 -0.30
CA SER A 22 -0.45 -14.62 -0.90
C SER A 22 -1.26 -14.90 -2.18
N LYS A 23 -0.78 -15.78 -3.07
CA LYS A 23 -1.57 -16.22 -4.25
C LYS A 23 -2.96 -16.74 -3.86
N ALA A 24 -3.03 -17.56 -2.82
CA ALA A 24 -4.28 -18.15 -2.36
C ALA A 24 -5.27 -17.08 -1.90
N THR A 25 -4.82 -16.15 -1.07
CA THR A 25 -5.64 -15.03 -0.59
C THR A 25 -6.06 -14.12 -1.74
N LYS A 26 -5.15 -13.82 -2.68
CA LYS A 26 -5.47 -13.05 -3.87
C LYS A 26 -6.56 -13.74 -4.68
N ALA A 27 -6.42 -15.03 -4.98
CA ALA A 27 -7.42 -15.78 -5.76
C ALA A 27 -8.81 -15.77 -5.11
N ILE A 28 -8.88 -15.90 -3.78
CA ILE A 28 -10.14 -15.79 -3.03
C ILE A 28 -10.68 -14.35 -3.13
N ALA A 29 -9.83 -13.34 -2.93
CA ALA A 29 -10.22 -11.94 -3.02
C ALA A 29 -10.73 -11.55 -4.43
N GLU A 30 -10.15 -12.11 -5.49
CA GLU A 30 -10.64 -11.92 -6.86
C GLU A 30 -12.05 -12.53 -7.01
N ARG A 31 -12.26 -13.77 -6.59
CA ARG A 31 -13.57 -14.44 -6.68
C ARG A 31 -14.67 -13.74 -5.88
N MET A 32 -14.30 -13.09 -4.78
CA MET A 32 -15.22 -12.35 -3.93
C MET A 32 -15.43 -10.89 -4.37
N GLY A 33 -14.80 -10.44 -5.47
CA GLY A 33 -14.89 -9.05 -5.94
C GLY A 33 -14.09 -8.03 -5.12
N TYR A 34 -13.34 -8.48 -4.10
CA TYR A 34 -12.48 -7.61 -3.30
C TYR A 34 -11.29 -7.07 -4.11
N GLY A 35 -10.76 -7.87 -5.04
CA GLY A 35 -9.74 -7.42 -5.98
C GLY A 35 -10.22 -6.25 -6.84
N ASP A 36 -11.45 -6.33 -7.33
CA ASP A 36 -12.08 -5.28 -8.14
C ASP A 36 -12.36 -4.02 -7.34
N ALA A 37 -12.81 -4.16 -6.09
CA ALA A 37 -12.98 -3.01 -5.20
C ALA A 37 -11.66 -2.25 -4.98
N ILE A 38 -10.55 -2.98 -4.74
CA ILE A 38 -9.22 -2.38 -4.56
C ILE A 38 -8.76 -1.69 -5.85
N ARG A 39 -8.89 -2.35 -7.01
CA ARG A 39 -8.49 -1.78 -8.31
C ARG A 39 -9.34 -0.59 -8.71
N SER A 40 -10.65 -0.65 -8.45
CA SER A 40 -11.57 0.44 -8.73
C SER A 40 -11.26 1.68 -7.90
N ALA A 41 -10.74 1.52 -6.69
CA ALA A 41 -10.24 2.63 -5.89
C ALA A 41 -8.88 3.17 -6.37
N GLY A 42 -8.19 2.51 -7.31
CA GLY A 42 -6.84 2.88 -7.78
C GLY A 42 -5.70 2.18 -7.02
N GLY A 43 -6.02 1.20 -6.18
CA GLY A 43 -5.03 0.36 -5.50
C GLY A 43 -4.56 -0.83 -6.34
N MET A 44 -3.41 -1.39 -5.96
CA MET A 44 -2.85 -2.58 -6.59
C MET A 44 -2.91 -3.77 -5.64
N LEU A 45 -3.51 -4.89 -6.07
CA LEU A 45 -3.48 -6.16 -5.34
C LEU A 45 -2.37 -7.06 -5.90
N VAL A 46 -1.30 -7.23 -5.14
CA VAL A 46 -0.07 -7.93 -5.57
C VAL A 46 0.10 -9.22 -4.78
N ALA A 47 0.56 -10.28 -5.45
CA ALA A 47 0.87 -11.57 -4.82
C ALA A 47 2.37 -11.87 -4.93
N ASP A 48 2.87 -12.75 -4.05
CA ASP A 48 4.24 -13.29 -4.05
C ASP A 48 5.36 -12.27 -3.88
N THR A 49 5.02 -11.09 -3.40
CA THR A 49 5.98 -10.08 -3.02
C THR A 49 5.69 -9.61 -1.60
N CYS A 50 6.73 -9.56 -0.78
CA CYS A 50 6.69 -8.94 0.52
C CYS A 50 6.89 -7.43 0.33
N PRO A 51 6.12 -6.56 1.01
CA PRO A 51 6.33 -5.11 0.91
C PRO A 51 7.77 -4.73 1.28
N SER A 52 8.44 -5.50 2.14
CA SER A 52 9.83 -5.28 2.55
C SER A 52 10.87 -5.38 1.44
N GLY A 53 10.59 -6.15 0.39
CA GLY A 53 11.43 -6.22 -0.82
C GLY A 53 11.00 -5.23 -1.89
N GLY A 54 10.19 -4.23 -1.54
CA GLY A 54 9.69 -3.23 -2.46
C GLY A 54 10.83 -2.50 -3.20
N PRO A 55 10.59 -2.00 -4.42
CA PRO A 55 11.61 -1.35 -5.23
C PRO A 55 11.87 0.08 -4.75
N TYR A 56 12.20 0.26 -3.47
CA TYR A 56 12.29 1.56 -2.79
C TYR A 56 13.29 2.51 -3.46
N ALA A 57 14.45 2.03 -3.88
CA ALA A 57 15.43 2.82 -4.61
C ALA A 57 14.84 3.40 -5.90
N TYR A 58 14.20 2.54 -6.71
CA TYR A 58 13.51 2.96 -7.93
C TYR A 58 12.36 3.92 -7.64
N LEU A 59 11.55 3.68 -6.60
CA LEU A 59 10.46 4.58 -6.21
C LEU A 59 10.99 5.97 -5.84
N LYS A 60 12.14 6.03 -5.15
CA LYS A 60 12.83 7.28 -4.79
C LYS A 60 13.29 8.05 -6.03
N GLU A 61 13.86 7.37 -7.02
CA GLU A 61 14.22 7.95 -8.32
C GLU A 61 13.00 8.47 -9.09
N LYS A 62 11.82 7.87 -8.90
CA LYS A 62 10.55 8.32 -9.46
C LYS A 62 9.85 9.41 -8.64
N GLY A 63 10.54 10.00 -7.65
CA GLY A 63 10.03 11.12 -6.84
C GLY A 63 9.12 10.70 -5.69
N ILE A 64 9.02 9.41 -5.37
CA ILE A 64 8.30 8.92 -4.19
C ILE A 64 9.30 8.84 -3.04
N HIS A 65 9.18 9.76 -2.09
CA HIS A 65 10.13 9.85 -0.98
C HIS A 65 9.58 9.34 0.36
N VAL A 66 8.27 9.08 0.44
CA VAL A 66 7.60 8.70 1.68
C VAL A 66 6.84 7.38 1.52
N VAL A 67 6.96 6.49 2.51
CA VAL A 67 6.25 5.22 2.61
C VAL A 67 5.47 5.19 3.92
N VAL A 68 4.16 4.90 3.82
CA VAL A 68 3.31 4.58 4.99
C VAL A 68 3.02 3.08 4.93
N THR A 69 3.31 2.34 5.99
CA THR A 69 3.20 0.87 5.98
C THR A 69 2.76 0.29 7.32
N ASN A 70 2.02 -0.82 7.25
CA ASN A 70 1.63 -1.65 8.39
C ASN A 70 2.65 -2.76 8.71
N SER A 71 3.75 -2.84 7.97
CA SER A 71 4.76 -3.88 8.13
C SER A 71 6.01 -3.32 8.78
N LEU A 72 6.36 -3.81 9.97
CA LEU A 72 7.58 -3.41 10.67
C LEU A 72 8.84 -3.69 9.83
N LYS A 73 8.89 -4.84 9.15
CA LYS A 73 10.02 -5.21 8.30
C LYS A 73 10.16 -4.26 7.10
N ALA A 74 9.03 -3.87 6.49
CA ALA A 74 9.02 -2.89 5.41
C ALA A 74 9.45 -1.51 5.91
N ALA A 75 8.95 -1.08 7.07
CA ALA A 75 9.33 0.19 7.68
C ALA A 75 10.84 0.25 7.97
N TYR A 76 11.39 -0.83 8.55
CA TYR A 76 12.80 -0.95 8.88
C TYR A 76 13.69 -0.82 7.64
N TYR A 77 13.40 -1.53 6.55
CA TYR A 77 14.22 -1.44 5.34
C TYR A 77 14.03 -0.13 4.57
N ALA A 78 12.78 0.34 4.41
CA ALA A 78 12.51 1.59 3.72
C ALA A 78 13.27 2.76 4.38
N TYR A 79 13.23 2.84 5.72
CA TYR A 79 13.98 3.84 6.46
C TYR A 79 15.49 3.56 6.46
N GLY A 80 15.89 2.39 6.98
CA GLY A 80 17.29 2.11 7.32
C GLY A 80 18.19 1.79 6.13
N LEU A 81 17.67 1.14 5.08
CA LEU A 81 18.48 0.75 3.92
C LEU A 81 18.32 1.72 2.74
N PHE A 82 17.14 2.31 2.55
CA PHE A 82 16.84 3.13 1.37
C PHE A 82 16.68 4.62 1.68
N GLY A 83 16.70 5.00 2.96
CA GLY A 83 16.58 6.39 3.39
C GLY A 83 15.28 7.03 2.92
N MET A 84 14.18 6.29 2.96
CA MET A 84 12.83 6.78 2.68
C MET A 84 12.26 7.43 3.95
N GLY A 85 11.54 8.54 3.80
CA GLY A 85 10.63 8.99 4.86
C GLY A 85 9.63 7.87 5.14
N THR A 86 9.55 7.40 6.39
CA THR A 86 8.81 6.17 6.69
C THR A 86 7.90 6.37 7.88
N VAL A 87 6.65 5.97 7.73
CA VAL A 87 5.65 5.95 8.79
C VAL A 87 5.15 4.52 8.97
N PHE A 88 5.25 4.01 10.20
CA PHE A 88 4.59 2.76 10.59
C PHE A 88 3.20 3.07 11.14
N ALA A 89 2.16 2.45 10.57
CA ALA A 89 0.76 2.79 10.85
C ALA A 89 -0.18 1.60 10.74
N SER A 90 -1.41 1.74 11.25
CA SER A 90 -2.44 0.70 11.10
C SER A 90 -2.91 0.57 9.64
N ASN A 91 -3.61 -0.53 9.31
CA ASN A 91 -4.24 -0.70 8.00
C ASN A 91 -5.19 0.47 7.68
N LYS A 92 -5.97 0.89 8.68
CA LYS A 92 -6.90 2.02 8.56
C LYS A 92 -6.16 3.30 8.19
N ASP A 93 -5.11 3.64 8.93
CA ASP A 93 -4.36 4.88 8.71
C ASP A 93 -3.59 4.87 7.39
N CYS A 94 -3.08 3.71 6.96
CA CYS A 94 -2.48 3.56 5.63
C CYS A 94 -3.49 3.87 4.53
N ILE A 95 -4.73 3.39 4.66
CA ILE A 95 -5.80 3.66 3.69
C ILE A 95 -6.26 5.12 3.75
N GLU A 96 -6.39 5.71 4.94
CA GLU A 96 -6.72 7.13 5.08
C GLU A 96 -5.64 8.02 4.44
N ALA A 97 -4.36 7.75 4.69
CA ALA A 97 -3.27 8.47 4.05
C ALA A 97 -3.29 8.32 2.53
N ALA A 98 -3.60 7.11 2.03
CA ALA A 98 -3.69 6.84 0.60
C ALA A 98 -4.84 7.58 -0.09
N VAL A 99 -6.00 7.68 0.57
CA VAL A 99 -7.17 8.40 0.03
C VAL A 99 -6.99 9.91 0.13
N LYS A 100 -6.46 10.42 1.25
CA LYS A 100 -6.25 11.86 1.45
C LYS A 100 -5.07 12.42 0.68
N GLY A 101 -4.11 11.58 0.29
CA GLY A 101 -2.89 12.02 -0.40
C GLY A 101 -1.82 12.60 0.52
N ARG A 102 -2.02 12.54 1.85
CA ARG A 102 -1.10 13.07 2.85
C ARG A 102 -1.20 12.29 4.15
N TRP A 103 -0.12 12.29 4.93
CA TRP A 103 -0.13 11.77 6.28
C TRP A 103 -0.70 12.83 7.25
N GLU A 104 -1.69 12.44 8.04
CA GLU A 104 -2.27 13.25 9.13
C GLU A 104 -2.39 12.34 10.35
N LYS A 105 -2.06 12.86 11.52
CA LYS A 105 -2.35 12.19 12.79
C LYS A 105 -3.15 13.12 13.67
#